data_AF-A0A6M3K0M3-F1
#
_entry.id   AF-A0A6M3K0M3-F1
#
_cell.length_a   1.000
_cell.length_b   1.000
_cell.length_c   1.000
_cell.angle_alpha   90.00
_cell.angle_beta   90.00
_cell.angle_gamma   90.00
#
_symmetry.space_group_name_H-M   'P 1'
#
loop_
_entity.id
_entity.type
_entity.pdbx_description
1 polymer ?
#
loop_
_entity_poly.entity_id
_entity_poly.type
_entity_poly.pdbx_seq_one_letter_code
_entity_poly.pdbx_strand_id
1 'polypeptide(L)'
;MVREKLAAYSHEAWSGWMKYLFDKSTLNQDGTVTIPKHKVERWSRQMNSKYLDLPDREKESDRKEADSMLKIIKMTNKSIILIILLLAHLTGPMVNHETA
;
A
#
# COMPACT_ATOMS: atom_id res chain seq x y z
N MET A 1 10.06 -2.97 9.98
CA MET A 1 10.52 -3.67 8.75
C MET A 1 9.63 -3.26 7.56
N VAL A 2 10.07 -3.40 6.30
CA VAL A 2 9.25 -3.00 5.12
C VAL A 2 7.95 -3.79 5.03
N ARG A 3 7.99 -5.08 5.39
CA ARG A 3 6.84 -5.98 5.44
C ARG A 3 5.72 -5.40 6.30
N GLU A 4 6.02 -4.98 7.53
CA GLU A 4 5.02 -4.41 8.45
C GLU A 4 4.43 -3.10 7.94
N LYS A 5 5.23 -2.26 7.27
CA LYS A 5 4.72 -1.02 6.66
C LYS A 5 3.76 -1.32 5.51
N LEU A 6 4.10 -2.29 4.66
CA LEU A 6 3.22 -2.75 3.58
C LEU A 6 1.96 -3.43 4.14
N ALA A 7 2.08 -4.24 5.20
CA ALA A 7 0.93 -4.88 5.84
C ALA A 7 -0.02 -3.85 6.47
N ALA A 8 0.52 -2.85 7.18
CA ALA A 8 -0.27 -1.75 7.73
C ALA A 8 -1.04 -1.00 6.63
N TYR A 9 -0.35 -0.69 5.52
CA TYR A 9 -0.97 -0.07 4.36
C TYR A 9 -2.08 -0.95 3.73
N SER A 10 -1.81 -2.23 3.51
CA SER A 10 -2.82 -3.16 2.95
C SER A 10 -4.06 -3.27 3.84
N HIS A 11 -3.87 -3.26 5.16
CA HIS A 11 -4.98 -3.26 6.11
C HIS A 11 -5.78 -1.95 6.06
N GLU A 12 -5.10 -0.80 5.99
CA GLU A 12 -5.73 0.50 5.82
C GLU A 12 -6.57 0.57 4.54
N ALA A 13 -6.00 0.16 3.40
CA ALA A 13 -6.69 0.11 2.12
C ALA A 13 -7.93 -0.81 2.15
N TRP A 14 -7.79 -2.03 2.67
CA TRP A 14 -8.91 -2.96 2.82
C TRP A 14 -10.01 -2.39 3.74
N SER A 15 -9.64 -1.90 4.92
CA SER A 15 -10.60 -1.36 5.88
C SER A 15 -11.31 -0.11 5.35
N GLY A 16 -10.62 0.72 4.57
CA GLY A 16 -11.19 1.85 3.84
C GLY A 16 -12.26 1.42 2.85
N TRP A 17 -11.99 0.39 2.03
CA TRP A 17 -12.97 -0.18 1.11
C TRP A 17 -14.17 -0.80 1.82
N MET A 18 -13.95 -1.51 2.93
CA MET A 18 -15.06 -2.07 3.73
C MET A 18 -15.95 -0.97 4.32
N LYS A 19 -15.35 0.08 4.88
CA LYS A 19 -16.10 1.25 5.39
C LYS A 19 -16.90 1.93 4.27
N TYR A 20 -16.29 2.12 3.10
CA TYR A 20 -16.99 2.70 1.95
C TYR A 20 -18.14 1.82 1.45
N LEU A 21 -17.96 0.51 1.39
CA LEU A 21 -19.02 -0.42 1.02
C LEU A 21 -20.20 -0.32 1.97
N PHE A 22 -19.95 -0.35 3.29
CA PHE A 22 -21.01 -0.23 4.29
C PHE A 22 -21.67 1.16 4.28
N ASP A 23 -20.91 2.24 4.09
CA ASP A 23 -21.45 3.60 3.91
C ASP A 23 -22.38 3.71 2.68
N LYS A 24 -22.11 2.94 1.62
CA LYS A 24 -22.97 2.90 0.43
C LYS A 24 -24.08 1.85 0.51
N SER A 25 -24.20 1.14 1.62
CA SER A 25 -25.22 0.11 1.82
C SER A 25 -26.24 0.56 2.87
N THR A 26 -27.41 -0.06 2.85
CA THR A 26 -28.40 0.11 3.92
C THR A 26 -28.16 -0.95 4.99
N LEU A 27 -27.94 -0.55 6.24
CA LEU A 27 -27.95 -1.47 7.38
C LEU A 27 -29.39 -1.85 7.71
N ASN A 28 -29.69 -3.14 7.67
CA ASN A 28 -31.01 -3.70 7.94
C ASN A 28 -31.20 -3.99 9.43
N GLN A 29 -32.46 -4.20 9.85
CA GLN A 29 -32.81 -4.46 11.25
C GLN A 29 -32.20 -5.77 11.79
N ASP A 30 -31.95 -6.74 10.92
CA ASP A 30 -31.34 -8.03 11.27
C ASP A 30 -29.79 -7.99 11.30
N GLY A 31 -29.20 -6.81 11.12
CA GLY A 31 -27.75 -6.61 11.09
C GLY A 31 -27.09 -6.95 9.75
N THR A 32 -27.86 -7.37 8.75
CA THR A 32 -27.36 -7.52 7.37
C THR A 32 -27.24 -6.16 6.69
N VAL A 33 -26.57 -6.12 5.53
CA VAL A 33 -26.52 -4.91 4.69
C VAL A 33 -27.08 -5.19 3.31
N THR A 34 -27.84 -4.25 2.77
CA THR A 34 -28.32 -4.27 1.38
C THR A 34 -27.49 -3.30 0.54
N ILE A 35 -26.73 -3.84 -0.40
CA ILE A 35 -25.97 -3.05 -1.38
C ILE A 35 -26.92 -2.62 -2.52
N PRO A 36 -26.96 -1.33 -2.91
CA PRO A 36 -27.76 -0.88 -4.03
C PRO A 36 -27.42 -1.62 -5.33
N LYS A 37 -28.43 -2.03 -6.10
CA LYS A 37 -28.27 -2.81 -7.36
C LYS A 37 -27.20 -2.23 -8.30
N HIS A 38 -27.25 -0.92 -8.56
CA HIS A 38 -26.30 -0.26 -9.46
C HIS A 38 -24.84 -0.32 -8.96
N LYS A 39 -24.61 -0.41 -7.64
CA LYS A 39 -23.29 -0.60 -7.04
C LYS A 39 -22.83 -2.05 -7.18
N VAL A 40 -23.72 -3.01 -6.93
CA VAL A 40 -23.45 -4.44 -7.17
C VAL A 40 -23.04 -4.65 -8.64
N GLU A 41 -23.85 -4.19 -9.59
CA GLU A 41 -23.57 -4.32 -11.02
C GLU A 41 -22.22 -3.69 -11.40
N ARG A 42 -21.97 -2.46 -10.94
CA ARG A 42 -20.71 -1.77 -11.23
C ARG A 42 -19.51 -2.50 -10.62
N TRP A 43 -19.51 -2.77 -9.33
CA TRP A 43 -18.38 -3.37 -8.63
C TRP A 43 -18.13 -4.81 -9.08
N SER A 44 -19.18 -5.60 -9.31
CA SER A 44 -19.06 -6.94 -9.88
C SER A 44 -18.46 -6.91 -11.28
N ARG A 45 -18.86 -5.97 -12.16
CA ARG A 45 -18.20 -5.81 -13.46
C ARG A 45 -16.72 -5.47 -13.29
N GLN A 46 -16.40 -4.50 -12.44
CA GLN A 46 -15.00 -4.06 -12.22
C GLN A 46 -14.13 -5.21 -11.71
N MET A 47 -14.59 -5.95 -10.69
CA MET A 47 -13.90 -7.09 -10.11
C MET A 47 -13.66 -8.23 -11.12
N ASN A 48 -14.59 -8.44 -12.05
CA ASN A 48 -14.48 -9.48 -13.08
C ASN A 48 -13.79 -9.01 -14.37
N SER A 49 -13.41 -7.73 -14.48
CA SER A 49 -12.68 -7.20 -15.64
C SER A 49 -11.17 -7.34 -15.41
N LYS A 50 -10.41 -7.71 -16.43
CA LYS A 50 -8.94 -7.62 -16.33
C LYS A 50 -8.52 -6.16 -16.25
N TYR A 51 -7.40 -5.87 -15.59
CA TYR A 51 -6.90 -4.50 -15.44
C TYR A 51 -6.79 -3.77 -16.79
N LEU A 52 -6.27 -4.43 -17.83
CA LEU A 52 -6.12 -3.82 -19.17
C LEU A 52 -7.46 -3.38 -19.78
N ASP A 53 -8.53 -4.10 -19.48
CA ASP A 53 -9.88 -3.88 -20.02
C ASP A 53 -10.68 -2.83 -19.21
N LEU A 54 -10.14 -2.36 -18.07
CA LEU A 54 -10.76 -1.29 -17.31
C LEU A 54 -10.64 0.06 -18.04
N PRO A 55 -11.68 0.90 -18.01
CA PRO A 55 -11.56 2.30 -18.40
C PRO A 55 -10.49 3.03 -17.57
N ASP A 56 -9.77 3.98 -18.15
CA ASP A 56 -8.67 4.67 -17.48
C ASP A 56 -9.06 5.33 -16.15
N ARG A 57 -10.27 5.89 -16.11
CA ARG A 57 -10.84 6.48 -14.89
C ARG A 57 -11.01 5.48 -13.74
N GLU A 58 -11.16 4.19 -14.06
CA GLU A 58 -11.32 3.12 -13.07
C GLU A 58 -9.97 2.55 -12.65
N LYS A 59 -8.99 2.48 -13.59
CA LYS A 59 -7.58 2.15 -13.29
C LYS A 59 -6.91 3.15 -12.35
N GLU A 60 -7.41 4.38 -12.28
CA GLU A 60 -6.80 5.44 -11.47
C GLU A 60 -6.77 5.10 -9.97
N SER A 61 -7.78 4.37 -9.48
CA SER A 61 -7.75 3.89 -8.09
C SER A 61 -6.60 2.90 -7.87
N ASP A 62 -6.45 1.92 -8.76
CA ASP A 62 -5.41 0.90 -8.67
C ASP A 62 -4.00 1.51 -8.76
N ARG A 63 -3.83 2.52 -9.62
CA ARG A 63 -2.58 3.27 -9.76
C ARG A 63 -2.18 3.99 -8.48
N LYS A 64 -3.13 4.66 -7.82
CA LYS A 64 -2.89 5.32 -6.52
C LYS A 64 -2.48 4.33 -5.43
N GLU A 65 -3.08 3.14 -5.44
CA GLU A 65 -2.69 2.09 -4.50
C GLU A 65 -1.25 1.61 -4.76
N ALA A 66 -0.91 1.37 -6.02
CA ALA A 66 0.44 0.98 -6.44
C ALA A 66 1.49 2.06 -6.10
N ASP A 67 1.19 3.33 -6.34
CA ASP A 67 2.08 4.46 -6.03
C ASP A 67 2.37 4.57 -4.52
N SER A 68 1.37 4.31 -3.69
CA SER A 68 1.51 4.29 -2.23
C SER A 68 2.44 3.16 -1.76
N MET A 69 2.28 1.96 -2.32
CA MET A 69 3.20 0.84 -2.06
C MET A 69 4.63 1.16 -2.51
N LEU A 70 4.80 1.73 -3.70
CA LEU A 70 6.12 2.12 -4.23
C LEU A 70 6.79 3.17 -3.34
N LYS A 71 6.04 4.12 -2.78
CA LYS A 71 6.55 5.11 -1.83
C LYS A 71 7.10 4.46 -0.57
N ILE A 72 6.38 3.49 0.01
CA ILE A 72 6.81 2.74 1.21
C ILE A 72 8.14 2.02 0.96
N ILE A 73 8.25 1.36 -0.20
CA ILE A 73 9.47 0.65 -0.61
C ILE A 73 10.63 1.63 -0.79
N LYS A 74 10.44 2.70 -1.57
CA LYS A 74 11.47 3.72 -1.83
C LYS A 74 11.98 4.38 -0.54
N MET A 75 11.09 4.73 0.39
CA MET A 75 11.47 5.32 1.67
C MET A 75 12.35 4.37 2.49
N THR A 76 12.02 3.08 2.48
CA THR A 76 12.79 2.09 3.25
C THR A 76 14.17 1.86 2.65
N ASN A 77 14.29 1.84 1.31
CA ASN A 77 15.60 1.75 0.65
C ASN A 77 16.49 2.95 0.96
N LYS A 78 15.94 4.18 0.96
CA LYS A 78 16.68 5.38 1.36
C LYS A 78 17.20 5.30 2.80
N SER A 79 16.39 4.79 3.72
CA SER A 79 16.81 4.60 5.12
C SER A 79 17.98 3.62 5.24
N ILE A 80 17.98 2.53 4.47
CA ILE A 80 19.08 1.54 4.47
C ILE A 80 20.38 2.18 3.97
N ILE A 81 20.33 2.93 2.86
CA ILE A 81 21.51 3.62 2.31
C ILE A 81 22.10 4.62 3.33
N LEU A 82 21.25 5.39 4.01
CA LEU A 82 21.71 6.34 5.03
C LEU A 82 22.39 5.64 6.21
N ILE A 83 21.84 4.51 6.68
CA ILE A 83 22.46 3.71 7.74
C ILE A 83 23.83 3.18 7.31
N ILE A 84 23.96 2.67 6.08
CA ILE A 84 25.25 2.19 5.54
C ILE A 84 26.27 3.33 5.49
N LEU A 85 25.89 4.52 5.02
CA LEU A 85 26.78 5.69 4.97
C LEU A 85 27.23 6.16 6.37
N LEU A 86 26.31 6.16 7.34
CA LEU A 86 26.61 6.47 8.74
C LEU A 86 27.57 5.44 9.35
N LEU A 87 27.33 4.14 9.13
CA LEU A 87 28.21 3.07 9.62
C LEU A 87 29.60 3.15 8.98
N ALA A 88 29.70 3.45 7.68
CA ALA A 88 30.98 3.63 7.00
C ALA A 88 31.82 4.78 7.56
N HIS A 89 31.20 5.83 8.13
CA HIS A 89 31.91 6.92 8.81
C HIS A 89 32.34 6.54 10.24
N LEU A 90 31.61 5.62 10.89
CA LEU A 90 31.94 5.14 12.24
C LEU A 90 33.05 4.07 12.24
N THR A 91 33.27 3.40 11.12
CA THR A 91 34.36 2.42 10.92
C THR A 91 35.57 3.04 10.23
N GLY A 92 36.01 4.23 10.64
CA GLY A 92 37.16 4.93 10.06
C GLY A 92 38.40 4.03 9.87
N PRO A 93 39.34 4.40 8.96
CA PRO A 93 40.44 3.51 8.57
C PRO A 93 41.22 3.05 9.79
N MET A 94 41.49 1.74 9.90
CA MET A 94 42.41 1.21 10.89
C MET A 94 43.75 1.91 10.68
N VAL A 95 44.15 2.73 11.66
CA VAL A 95 45.48 3.32 11.70
C VAL A 95 46.44 2.15 11.93
N ASN A 96 47.08 1.68 10.85
CA ASN A 96 48.16 0.72 10.94
C ASN A 96 49.33 1.42 11.63
N HIS A 97 49.44 1.26 12.95
CA HIS A 97 50.66 1.56 13.68
C HIS A 97 51.64 0.39 13.49
N GLU A 98 52.30 0.36 12.34
CA GLU A 98 53.56 -0.38 12.18
C GLU A 98 54.60 0.58 11.61
N THR A 99 55.25 1.30 12.52
CA THR A 99 56.64 1.77 12.36
C THR A 99 57.26 1.91 13.74
N ALA A 100 58.09 0.94 14.12
CA ALA A 100 59.31 1.08 14.91
C ALA A 100 60.04 -0.26 14.96
#